data_AF-A0A436WZ41-F1
#
_entry.id   AF-A0A436WZ41-F1
#
_cell.length_a   1.000
_cell.length_b   1.000
_cell.length_c   1.000
_cell.angle_alpha   90.00
_cell.angle_beta   90.00
_cell.angle_gamma   90.00
#
_symmetry.space_group_name_H-M   'P 1'
#
loop_
_entity.id
_entity.type
_entity.pdbx_description
1 polymer ?
#
loop_
_entity_poly.entity_id
_entity_poly.type
_entity_poly.pdbx_seq_one_letter_code
_entity_poly.pdbx_strand_id
1 'polypeptide(L)' 'MTWSLADRTRKFWCAAYFYRRADPARDRAVAVKALAQVTATASGTVQDRAANLLREINDTDRRS' A
#
# COMPACT_ATOMS: atom_id res chain seq x y z
N MET A 1 14.99 -11.82 -6.99
CA MET A 1 14.89 -10.84 -8.09
C MET A 1 14.49 -9.50 -7.49
N THR A 2 15.37 -8.51 -7.48
CA THR A 2 15.13 -7.18 -6.90
C THR A 2 14.37 -6.30 -7.89
N TRP A 3 13.30 -5.65 -7.46
CA TRP A 3 12.46 -4.81 -8.32
C TRP A 3 13.11 -3.45 -8.62
N SER A 4 12.83 -2.91 -9.80
CA SER A 4 13.26 -1.55 -10.14
C SER A 4 12.53 -0.52 -9.26
N LEU A 5 13.07 0.71 -9.18
CA LEU A 5 12.37 1.82 -8.52
C LEU A 5 11.01 2.11 -9.18
N ALA A 6 10.93 2.01 -10.50
CA ALA A 6 9.69 2.23 -11.25
C ALA A 6 8.61 1.21 -10.89
N ASP A 7 8.97 -0.07 -10.75
CA ASP A 7 8.01 -1.13 -10.41
C ASP A 7 7.48 -0.99 -8.99
N ARG A 8 8.37 -0.67 -8.05
CA ARG A 8 8.01 -0.40 -6.65
C ARG A 8 7.06 0.78 -6.55
N THR A 9 7.37 1.86 -7.26
CA THR A 9 6.55 3.08 -7.31
C THR A 9 5.18 2.79 -7.91
N ARG A 10 5.11 2.06 -9.02
CA ARG A 10 3.85 1.67 -9.67
C ARG A 10 2.98 0.83 -8.74
N LYS A 11 3.54 -0.20 -8.10
CA LYS A 11 2.83 -1.06 -7.13
C LYS A 11 2.26 -0.24 -5.97
N PHE A 12 3.05 0.67 -5.40
CA PHE A 12 2.59 1.58 -4.35
C PHE A 12 1.40 2.42 -4.81
N TRP A 13 1.52 3.14 -5.94
CA TRP A 13 0.46 4.04 -6.41
C TRP A 13 -0.82 3.30 -6.76
N CYS A 14 -0.73 2.13 -7.39
CA CYS A 14 -1.90 1.31 -7.68
C CYS A 14 -2.60 0.85 -6.41
N ALA A 15 -1.85 0.34 -5.41
CA ALA A 15 -2.43 -0.10 -4.15
C ALA A 15 -3.04 1.06 -3.36
N ALA A 16 -2.35 2.19 -3.28
CA ALA A 16 -2.83 3.39 -2.61
C ALA A 16 -4.09 3.96 -3.28
N TYR A 17 -4.12 4.02 -4.62
CA TYR A 17 -5.29 4.46 -5.37
C TYR A 17 -6.48 3.53 -5.14
N PHE A 18 -6.26 2.21 -5.25
CA PHE A 18 -7.31 1.23 -5.03
C PHE A 18 -7.88 1.35 -3.62
N TYR A 19 -7.04 1.40 -2.59
CA TYR A 19 -7.53 1.54 -1.21
C TYR A 19 -8.39 2.80 -1.02
N ARG A 20 -7.94 3.94 -1.57
CA ARG A 20 -8.59 5.25 -1.36
C ARG A 20 -9.86 5.46 -2.19
N ARG A 21 -9.92 4.88 -3.40
CA ARG A 21 -10.96 5.21 -4.39
C ARG A 21 -11.74 4.02 -4.91
N ALA A 22 -11.35 2.79 -4.60
CA ALA A 22 -12.20 1.65 -4.93
C ALA A 22 -13.52 1.73 -4.16
N ASP A 23 -14.58 1.30 -4.83
CA ASP A 23 -15.89 1.05 -4.24
C ASP A 23 -15.73 0.39 -2.85
N PRO A 24 -16.34 0.93 -1.79
CA PRO A 24 -16.28 0.34 -0.44
C PRO A 24 -16.74 -1.12 -0.38
N ALA A 25 -17.58 -1.57 -1.30
CA ALA A 25 -18.02 -2.96 -1.39
C ALA A 25 -16.95 -3.90 -1.96
N ARG A 26 -15.84 -3.37 -2.52
CA ARG A 26 -14.71 -4.18 -2.99
C ARG A 26 -13.80 -4.54 -1.83
N ASP A 27 -13.31 -5.78 -1.84
CA ASP A 27 -12.32 -6.24 -0.88
C ASP A 27 -11.01 -5.44 -1.03
N ARG A 28 -10.72 -4.61 -0.02
CA ARG A 28 -9.51 -3.77 0.06
C ARG A 28 -8.31 -4.53 0.63
N ALA A 29 -8.47 -5.78 1.09
CA ALA A 29 -7.37 -6.58 1.64
C ALA A 29 -6.25 -6.80 0.62
N VAL A 30 -6.56 -6.85 -0.68
CA VAL A 30 -5.53 -6.95 -1.73
C VAL A 30 -4.60 -5.73 -1.75
N ALA A 31 -5.12 -4.53 -1.50
CA ALA A 31 -4.29 -3.33 -1.41
C ALA A 31 -3.41 -3.36 -0.16
N VAL A 32 -3.93 -3.84 0.97
CA VAL A 32 -3.14 -4.01 2.20
C VAL A 32 -1.97 -4.98 1.96
N LYS A 33 -2.22 -6.14 1.35
CA LYS A 33 -1.18 -7.12 1.01
C LYS A 33 -0.14 -6.55 0.06
N ALA A 34 -0.57 -5.79 -0.96
CA ALA A 34 0.34 -5.14 -1.90
C ALA A 34 1.22 -4.07 -1.23
N LEU A 35 0.64 -3.26 -0.33
CA LEU A 35 1.38 -2.27 0.45
C LEU A 35 2.40 -2.94 1.38
N ALA A 36 2.03 -4.02 2.07
CA ALA A 36 2.94 -4.77 2.92
C ALA A 36 4.13 -5.33 2.13
N GLN A 37 3.87 -5.86 0.93
CA GLN A 37 4.93 -6.34 0.04
C GLN A 37 5.85 -5.20 -0.43
N VAL A 38 5.30 -4.02 -0.76
CA VAL A 38 6.11 -2.84 -1.10
C VAL A 38 6.98 -2.43 0.09
N THR A 39 6.45 -2.40 1.31
CA THR A 39 7.21 -2.07 2.52
C THR A 39 8.37 -3.05 2.77
N ALA A 40 8.19 -4.33 2.47
CA ALA A 40 9.21 -5.37 2.65
C ALA A 40 10.30 -5.38 1.56
N THR A 41 10.01 -4.84 0.37
CA THR A 41 10.87 -5.01 -0.82
C THR A 41 11.36 -3.69 -1.42
N ALA A 42 10.79 -2.56 -1.01
CA ALA A 42 11.24 -1.23 -1.39
C ALA A 42 12.24 -0.66 -0.39
N SER A 43 12.96 0.37 -0.83
CA SER A 43 13.88 1.15 -0.02
C SER A 43 13.63 2.64 -0.26
N GLY A 44 13.81 3.45 0.78
CA GLY A 44 13.64 4.91 0.73
C GLY A 44 12.17 5.36 0.67
N THR A 45 11.91 6.49 0.02
CA THR A 45 10.62 7.20 0.12
C THR A 45 9.38 6.38 -0.20
N VAL A 46 9.46 5.41 -1.12
CA VAL A 46 8.31 4.55 -1.47
C VAL A 46 7.99 3.58 -0.33
N GLN A 47 9.01 3.05 0.33
CA GLN A 47 8.85 2.21 1.52
C GLN A 47 8.18 3.00 2.66
N ASP A 48 8.67 4.20 2.93
CA ASP A 48 8.15 5.07 4.00
C ASP A 48 6.68 5.43 3.76
N ARG A 49 6.33 5.77 2.51
CA ARG A 49 4.94 6.08 2.13
C ARG A 49 4.02 4.87 2.25
N ALA A 50 4.49 3.67 1.87
CA ALA A 50 3.72 2.44 2.03
C ALA A 50 3.50 2.10 3.52
N ALA A 51 4.53 2.24 4.35
CA ALA A 51 4.44 2.03 5.80
C ALA A 51 3.49 3.02 6.47
N ASN A 52 3.53 4.29 6.07
CA ASN A 52 2.61 5.31 6.61
C ASN A 52 1.16 5.02 6.24
N LEU A 53 0.89 4.65 4.98
CA LEU A 53 -0.46 4.30 4.57
C LEU A 53 -0.97 3.05 5.32
N LEU A 54 -0.15 2.02 5.52
CA LEU A 54 -0.55 0.86 6.33
C LEU A 54 -0.93 1.25 7.77
N ARG A 55 -0.23 2.21 8.36
CA ARG A 55 -0.57 2.72 9.70
C ARG A 55 -1.91 3.44 9.70
N GLU A 56 -2.16 4.30 8.72
CA GLU A 56 -3.45 4.99 8.53
C GLU A 56 -4.61 3.99 8.39
N ILE A 57 -4.40 2.90 7.65
CA ILE A 57 -5.38 1.83 7.47
C ILE A 57 -5.70 1.16 8.80
N ASN A 58 -4.68 0.74 9.55
CA ASN A 58 -4.85 0.09 10.85
C ASN A 58 -5.54 1.01 11.88
N ASP A 59 -5.22 2.30 11.87
CA ASP A 59 -5.89 3.27 12.75
C ASP A 59 -7.35 3.51 12.37
N THR A 60 -7.68 3.43 11.08
CA THR A 60 -9.08 3.53 10.61
C THR A 60 -9.88 2.31 11.04
N ASP A 61 -9.31 1.11 10.88
CA ASP A 61 -9.94 -0.16 11.27
C ASP A 61 -10.23 -0.20 12.78
N ARG A 62 -9.28 0.24 13.62
CA ARG A 62 -9.47 0.31 15.08
C ARG A 62 -10.55 1.29 15.55
N ARG A 63 -10.91 2.27 14.73
CA ARG A 63 -11.93 3.29 15.05
C ARG A 63 -13.32 2.94 14.52
N SER A 64 -13.41 1.91 13.67
CA SER A 64 -14.65 1.45 13.04
C SER A 64 -15.33 0.39 13.90
#